data_AF-A0A520Q937-F1
#
_entry.id   AF-A0A520Q937-F1
#
_cell.length_a   1.000
_cell.length_b   1.000
_cell.length_c   1.000
_cell.angle_alpha   90.00
_cell.angle_beta   90.00
_cell.angle_gamma   90.00
#
_symmetry.space_group_name_H-M   'P 1'
#
loop_
_entity.id
_entity.type
_entity.pdbx_description
1 polymer ?
#
loop_
_entity_poly.entity_id
_entity_poly.type
_entity_poly.pdbx_seq_one_letter_code
_entity_poly.pdbx_strand_id
1 'polypeptide(L)'
;MDGVIYSGGQLIPGAVDFIGALLDQDRPFMFLTNNSQRTRRDIMTRLNRLSISVSEKHIFTCADATAAYLARQKPGGTAYVIGEGGLLTALHEQGFSVVDKDPDFVVIGECRTFNAEMMEAALNLLIGGAKFIAT
;
A
#
# COMPACT_ATOMS: atom_id res chain seq x y z
N MET A 1 -11.76 2.39 -2.71
CA MET A 1 -11.86 2.51 -4.19
C MET A 1 -12.84 1.52 -4.76
N ASP A 2 -12.69 0.24 -4.42
CA ASP A 2 -13.73 -0.76 -4.68
C ASP A 2 -15.04 -0.36 -3.99
N GLY A 3 -16.16 -0.58 -4.66
CA GLY A 3 -17.49 -0.12 -4.23
C GLY A 3 -17.79 1.36 -4.43
N VAL A 4 -16.83 2.17 -4.91
CA VAL A 4 -17.03 3.63 -5.14
C VAL A 4 -16.66 4.04 -6.57
N ILE A 5 -15.50 3.61 -7.06
CA ILE A 5 -15.04 3.91 -8.43
C ILE A 5 -15.29 2.74 -9.35
N TYR A 6 -15.08 1.52 -8.85
CA TYR A 6 -15.34 0.28 -9.56
C TYR A 6 -15.95 -0.76 -8.61
N SER A 7 -16.61 -1.76 -9.18
CA SER A 7 -17.09 -2.95 -8.48
C SER A 7 -16.87 -4.17 -9.40
N GLY A 8 -16.23 -5.22 -8.90
CA GLY A 8 -15.93 -6.42 -9.70
C GLY A 8 -15.07 -6.14 -10.95
N GLY A 9 -14.26 -5.07 -10.92
CA GLY A 9 -13.44 -4.64 -12.05
C GLY A 9 -14.16 -3.79 -13.10
N GLN A 10 -15.47 -3.58 -12.98
CA GLN A 10 -16.26 -2.67 -13.82
C GLN A 10 -16.38 -1.30 -13.17
N LEU A 11 -16.36 -0.24 -13.97
CA LEU A 11 -16.57 1.12 -13.45
C LEU A 11 -18.00 1.31 -12.94
N ILE A 12 -18.13 2.07 -11.87
CA ILE A 12 -19.43 2.54 -11.40
C ILE A 12 -19.90 3.68 -12.32
N PRO A 13 -21.16 3.66 -12.80
CA PRO A 13 -21.70 4.73 -13.65
C PRO A 13 -21.52 6.11 -13.02
N GLY A 14 -21.07 7.08 -13.83
CA GLY A 14 -20.79 8.46 -13.38
C GLY A 14 -19.45 8.66 -12.66
N ALA A 15 -18.68 7.60 -12.36
CA ALA A 15 -17.38 7.76 -11.70
C ALA A 15 -16.38 8.54 -12.56
N VAL A 16 -16.33 8.27 -13.87
CA VAL A 16 -15.46 8.99 -14.82
C VAL A 16 -15.85 10.47 -14.87
N ASP A 17 -17.13 10.76 -15.07
CA ASP A 17 -17.65 12.14 -15.16
C ASP A 17 -17.42 12.92 -13.86
N PHE A 18 -17.64 12.27 -12.71
CA PHE A 18 -17.42 12.88 -11.41
C PHE A 18 -15.96 13.26 -11.20
N ILE A 19 -15.03 12.33 -11.45
CA ILE A 19 -13.59 12.62 -11.31
C ILE A 19 -13.13 13.65 -12.35
N GLY A 20 -13.63 13.56 -13.58
CA GLY A 20 -13.39 14.56 -14.62
C GLY A 20 -13.80 15.96 -14.18
N ALA A 21 -14.99 16.12 -13.62
CA ALA A 21 -15.46 17.40 -13.10
C ALA A 21 -14.62 17.94 -11.93
N LEU A 22 -14.05 17.07 -11.09
CA LEU A 22 -13.11 17.51 -10.05
C LEU A 22 -11.81 18.04 -10.65
N LEU A 23 -11.29 17.36 -11.67
CA LEU A 23 -10.07 17.77 -12.39
C LEU A 23 -10.28 19.08 -13.13
N ASP A 24 -11.37 19.22 -13.89
CA ASP A 24 -11.69 20.42 -14.68
C ASP A 24 -11.89 21.66 -13.80
N GLN A 25 -12.28 21.46 -12.55
CA GLN A 25 -12.48 22.54 -11.56
C GLN A 25 -11.27 22.73 -10.63
N ASP A 26 -10.14 22.06 -10.91
CA ASP A 26 -8.94 22.05 -10.06
C ASP A 26 -9.25 21.75 -8.57
N ARG A 27 -10.28 20.94 -8.31
CA ARG A 27 -10.67 20.56 -6.95
C ARG A 27 -9.71 19.49 -6.42
N PRO A 28 -9.04 19.72 -5.27
CA PRO A 28 -8.15 18.73 -4.71
C PRO A 28 -8.92 17.48 -4.27
N PHE A 29 -8.43 16.30 -4.65
CA PHE A 29 -8.95 15.01 -4.19
C PHE A 29 -7.85 13.96 -4.11
N MET A 30 -8.12 12.87 -3.40
CA MET A 30 -7.23 11.72 -3.29
C MET A 30 -8.03 10.43 -3.17
N PHE A 31 -7.60 9.40 -3.90
CA PHE A 31 -8.04 8.03 -3.75
C PHE A 31 -7.33 7.37 -2.59
N LEU A 32 -8.12 6.82 -1.67
CA LEU A 32 -7.66 6.03 -0.55
C LEU A 32 -8.00 4.56 -0.79
N THR A 33 -7.01 3.68 -0.57
CA THR A 33 -7.17 2.24 -0.74
C THR A 33 -6.39 1.44 0.30
N ASN A 34 -7.02 0.38 0.81
CA ASN A 34 -6.41 -0.59 1.73
C ASN A 34 -5.69 -1.73 1.00
N ASN A 35 -5.43 -1.58 -0.31
CA ASN A 35 -4.61 -2.54 -1.04
C ASN A 35 -3.13 -2.17 -0.89
N SER A 36 -2.37 -3.02 -0.22
CA SER A 36 -0.93 -2.87 -0.02
C SER A 36 -0.10 -3.56 -1.11
N GLN A 37 -0.74 -4.34 -2.00
CA GLN A 37 -0.02 -5.11 -3.02
C GLN A 37 0.59 -4.25 -4.11
N ARG A 38 -0.16 -3.23 -4.54
CA ARG A 38 0.13 -2.44 -5.73
C ARG A 38 0.78 -1.12 -5.36
N THR A 39 1.75 -0.69 -6.17
CA THR A 39 2.32 0.65 -6.05
C THR A 39 1.30 1.70 -6.47
N ARG A 40 1.52 2.96 -6.07
CA ARG A 40 0.72 4.11 -6.53
C ARG A 40 0.73 4.20 -8.06
N ARG A 41 1.88 3.91 -8.69
CA ARG A 41 2.06 3.85 -10.13
C ARG A 41 1.19 2.79 -10.81
N ASP A 42 1.09 1.61 -10.22
CA ASP A 42 0.25 0.52 -10.76
C ASP A 42 -1.24 0.89 -10.71
N ILE A 43 -1.67 1.48 -9.58
CA ILE A 43 -3.06 1.92 -9.39
C ILE A 43 -3.38 3.06 -10.37
N MET A 44 -2.49 4.04 -10.51
CA MET A 44 -2.62 5.14 -11.47
C MET A 44 -2.77 4.59 -12.90
N THR A 45 -1.88 3.69 -13.30
CA THR A 45 -1.91 3.08 -14.63
C THR A 45 -3.23 2.36 -14.89
N ARG A 46 -3.76 1.65 -13.88
CA ARG A 46 -5.07 1.01 -13.97
C ARG A 46 -6.21 2.00 -14.13
N LEU A 47 -6.23 3.08 -13.34
CA LEU A 47 -7.27 4.11 -13.43
C LEU A 47 -7.25 4.82 -14.79
N ASN A 48 -6.07 5.14 -15.30
CA ASN A 48 -5.92 5.77 -16.62
C ASN A 48 -6.44 4.85 -17.74
N ARG A 49 -6.26 3.53 -17.64
CA ARG A 49 -6.85 2.55 -18.57
C ARG A 49 -8.38 2.48 -18.49
N LEU A 50 -8.96 2.94 -17.38
CA LEU A 50 -10.40 3.08 -17.19
C LEU A 50 -10.88 4.51 -17.50
N SER A 51 -10.13 5.27 -18.29
CA SER A 51 -10.46 6.65 -18.67
C SER A 51 -10.53 7.65 -17.52
N ILE A 52 -9.95 7.34 -16.36
CA ILE A 52 -9.82 8.25 -15.22
C ILE A 52 -8.39 8.81 -15.23
N SER A 53 -8.20 9.96 -15.85
CA SER A 53 -6.89 10.59 -16.09
C SER A 53 -6.30 11.23 -14.83
N VAL A 54 -5.57 10.45 -14.03
CA VAL A 54 -4.93 10.90 -12.79
C VAL A 54 -3.44 10.56 -12.75
N SER A 55 -2.74 11.24 -11.85
CA SER A 55 -1.33 10.97 -11.51
C SER A 55 -1.17 10.36 -10.12
N GLU A 56 0.03 9.83 -9.82
CA GLU A 56 0.37 9.17 -8.55
C GLU A 56 0.04 10.03 -7.31
N LYS A 57 0.11 11.38 -7.41
CA LYS A 57 -0.25 12.31 -6.34
C LYS A 57 -1.68 12.15 -5.83
N HIS A 58 -2.60 11.65 -6.67
CA HIS A 58 -3.99 11.43 -6.31
C HIS A 58 -4.22 10.08 -5.63
N ILE A 59 -3.19 9.29 -5.36
CA ILE A 59 -3.32 7.95 -4.79
C ILE A 59 -2.54 7.89 -3.50
N PHE A 60 -3.18 7.38 -2.45
CA PHE A 60 -2.55 7.09 -1.17
C PHE A 60 -3.07 5.75 -0.65
N THR A 61 -2.14 4.85 -0.40
CA THR A 61 -2.39 3.45 -0.06
C THR A 61 -2.17 3.19 1.44
N CYS A 62 -2.70 2.08 1.97
CA CYS A 62 -2.36 1.63 3.32
C CYS A 62 -0.87 1.28 3.46
N ALA A 63 -0.18 0.92 2.38
CA ALA A 63 1.27 0.75 2.36
C ALA A 63 2.00 2.08 2.61
N ASP A 64 1.58 3.16 1.95
CA ASP A 64 2.11 4.52 2.18
C ASP A 64 1.86 4.96 3.63
N ALA A 65 0.64 4.72 4.14
CA ALA A 65 0.28 5.03 5.52
C ALA A 65 1.12 4.26 6.53
N THR A 66 1.34 2.96 6.29
CA THR A 66 2.14 2.07 7.14
C THR A 66 3.60 2.50 7.14
N ALA A 67 4.20 2.74 5.98
CA ALA A 67 5.58 3.18 5.87
C ALA A 67 5.80 4.53 6.57
N ALA A 68 4.91 5.51 6.36
CA ALA A 68 4.97 6.80 7.02
C ALA A 68 4.80 6.70 8.54
N TYR A 69 3.92 5.79 9.01
CA TYR A 69 3.77 5.51 10.44
C TYR A 69 5.06 4.95 11.03
N LEU A 70 5.63 3.91 10.41
CA LEU A 70 6.86 3.27 10.86
C LEU A 70 8.04 4.23 10.90
N ALA A 71 8.21 5.08 9.88
CA ALA A 71 9.23 6.12 9.85
C ALA A 71 9.12 7.14 10.98
N ARG A 72 7.91 7.44 11.47
CA ARG A 72 7.70 8.28 12.65
C ARG A 72 8.04 7.55 13.95
N GLN A 73 7.82 6.24 14.02
CA GLN A 73 8.15 5.43 15.19
C GLN A 73 9.65 5.19 15.32
N LYS A 74 10.32 4.90 14.20
CA LYS A 74 11.76 4.64 14.15
C LYS A 74 12.32 5.04 12.77
N PRO A 75 12.85 6.26 12.62
CA PRO A 75 13.53 6.67 11.39
C PRO A 75 14.68 5.71 11.04
N GLY A 76 14.76 5.27 9.79
CA GLY A 76 15.78 4.32 9.33
C GLY A 76 15.68 2.93 9.96
N GLY A 77 14.50 2.56 10.47
CA GLY A 77 14.25 1.25 11.07
C GLY A 77 14.29 0.10 10.06
N THR A 78 14.24 -1.11 10.61
CA THR A 78 14.23 -2.35 9.82
C THR A 78 12.90 -3.09 9.95
N ALA A 79 12.52 -3.84 8.91
CA ALA A 79 11.30 -4.64 8.94
C ALA A 79 11.49 -6.00 8.26
N TYR A 80 10.92 -7.05 8.83
CA TYR A 80 10.62 -8.27 8.10
C TYR A 80 9.22 -8.13 7.50
N VAL A 81 9.07 -8.43 6.20
CA VAL A 81 7.86 -8.09 5.45
C VAL A 81 7.28 -9.33 4.78
N ILE A 82 6.02 -9.63 5.08
CA ILE A 82 5.18 -10.52 4.28
C ILE A 82 4.23 -9.63 3.49
N GLY A 83 4.50 -9.41 2.21
CA GLY A 83 3.75 -8.48 1.37
C GLY A 83 4.31 -8.44 -0.05
N GLU A 84 3.64 -7.70 -0.93
CA GLU A 84 4.06 -7.53 -2.32
C GLU A 84 4.74 -6.17 -2.58
N GLY A 85 5.03 -5.88 -3.86
CA GLY A 85 5.86 -4.76 -4.29
C GLY A 85 5.36 -3.39 -3.82
N GLY A 86 4.05 -3.17 -3.67
CA GLY A 86 3.49 -1.92 -3.15
C GLY A 86 4.00 -1.60 -1.74
N LEU A 87 3.92 -2.57 -0.83
CA LEU A 87 4.39 -2.43 0.55
C LEU A 87 5.90 -2.27 0.63
N LEU A 88 6.65 -3.10 -0.11
CA LEU A 88 8.12 -3.04 -0.13
C LEU A 88 8.61 -1.68 -0.65
N THR A 89 8.01 -1.18 -1.73
CA THR A 89 8.36 0.12 -2.32
C THR A 89 8.10 1.26 -1.33
N ALA A 90 6.91 1.29 -0.71
CA ALA A 90 6.55 2.32 0.25
C ALA A 90 7.51 2.38 1.45
N LEU A 91 7.92 1.22 1.97
CA LEU A 91 8.91 1.14 3.06
C LEU A 91 10.26 1.70 2.63
N HIS A 92 10.76 1.31 1.46
CA HIS A 92 12.04 1.81 0.95
C HIS A 92 12.04 3.31 0.69
N GLU A 93 10.94 3.87 0.15
CA GLU A 93 10.80 5.31 -0.06
C GLU A 93 10.83 6.11 1.25
N GLN A 94 10.46 5.49 2.38
CA GLN A 94 10.56 6.08 3.72
C GLN A 94 11.87 5.73 4.44
N GLY A 95 12.84 5.12 3.75
CA GLY A 95 14.16 4.80 4.29
C GLY A 95 14.21 3.56 5.18
N PHE A 96 13.19 2.69 5.14
CA PHE A 96 13.23 1.40 5.83
C PHE A 96 14.04 0.37 5.05
N SER A 97 14.74 -0.48 5.80
CA SER A 97 15.42 -1.66 5.24
C SER A 97 14.62 -2.92 5.53
N VAL A 98 14.40 -3.75 4.52
CA VAL A 98 13.78 -5.06 4.68
C VAL A 98 14.87 -6.08 5.03
N VAL A 99 14.69 -6.82 6.12
CA VAL A 99 15.69 -7.75 6.67
C VAL A 99 15.05 -9.04 7.17
N ASP A 100 15.84 -10.12 7.15
CA ASP A 100 15.39 -11.46 7.58
C ASP A 100 15.79 -11.83 9.02
N LYS A 101 16.56 -10.96 9.70
CA LYS A 101 17.08 -11.19 11.05
C LYS A 101 16.99 -9.92 11.89
N ASP A 102 16.65 -10.09 13.16
CA ASP A 102 16.56 -9.03 14.19
C ASP A 102 15.87 -7.73 13.69
N PRO A 103 14.68 -7.82 13.07
CA PRO A 103 13.98 -6.64 12.59
C PRO A 103 13.34 -5.87 13.74
N ASP A 104 13.16 -4.56 13.56
CA ASP A 104 12.38 -3.75 14.50
C ASP A 104 10.88 -4.06 14.43
N PHE A 105 10.40 -4.38 13.23
CA PHE A 105 9.01 -4.65 12.93
C PHE A 105 8.83 -5.91 12.09
N VAL A 106 7.74 -6.63 12.34
CA VAL A 106 7.19 -7.61 11.40
C VAL A 106 5.93 -6.99 10.80
N VAL A 107 5.95 -6.76 9.49
CA VAL A 107 4.85 -6.13 8.74
C VAL A 107 4.20 -7.17 7.84
N ILE A 108 2.91 -7.40 8.04
CA ILE A 108 2.12 -8.31 7.20
C ILE A 108 1.09 -7.49 6.43
N GLY A 109 1.16 -7.58 5.10
CA GLY A 109 0.17 -7.03 4.21
C GLY A 109 -0.41 -8.07 3.27
N GLU A 110 -1.31 -7.62 2.40
CA GLU A 110 -1.94 -8.47 1.40
C GLU A 110 -0.87 -9.05 0.44
N CYS A 111 -0.87 -10.37 0.29
CA CYS A 111 0.03 -11.11 -0.60
C CYS A 111 -0.65 -12.35 -1.17
N ARG A 112 -0.30 -12.71 -2.42
CA ARG A 112 -0.80 -13.92 -3.09
C ARG A 112 -0.06 -15.18 -2.65
N THR A 113 1.20 -15.03 -2.29
CA THR A 113 2.10 -16.12 -1.92
C THR A 113 2.54 -15.93 -0.48
N PHE A 114 2.06 -16.82 0.39
CA PHE A 114 2.59 -17.01 1.72
C PHE A 114 2.65 -18.52 1.98
N ASN A 115 3.65 -18.97 2.75
CA ASN A 115 3.81 -20.37 3.12
C ASN A 115 4.05 -20.53 4.62
N ALA A 116 4.06 -21.77 5.10
CA ALA A 116 4.24 -22.07 6.52
C ALA A 116 5.59 -21.56 7.05
N GLU A 117 6.66 -21.68 6.26
CA GLU A 117 8.01 -21.25 6.64
C GLU A 117 8.08 -19.74 6.89
N MET A 118 7.44 -18.94 6.02
CA MET A 118 7.37 -17.48 6.19
C MET A 118 6.61 -17.08 7.45
N MET A 119 5.52 -17.81 7.76
CA MET A 119 4.70 -17.57 8.95
C MET A 119 5.43 -17.98 10.24
N GLU A 120 6.14 -19.11 10.21
CA GLU A 120 6.96 -19.57 11.33
C GLU A 120 8.12 -18.60 11.58
N ALA A 121 8.79 -18.14 10.52
CA ALA A 121 9.82 -17.10 10.63
C ALA A 121 9.25 -15.82 11.25
N ALA A 122 8.12 -15.31 10.75
CA ALA A 122 7.44 -14.14 11.32
C ALA A 122 7.11 -14.33 12.80
N LEU A 123 6.53 -15.48 13.17
CA LEU A 123 6.18 -15.78 14.56
C LEU A 123 7.41 -15.79 15.47
N ASN A 124 8.50 -16.43 15.04
CA ASN A 124 9.75 -16.48 15.80
C ASN A 124 10.35 -15.08 16.01
N LEU A 125 10.30 -14.22 14.98
CA LEU A 125 10.76 -12.82 15.08
C LEU A 125 9.88 -12.00 16.04
N LEU A 126 8.56 -12.22 16.04
CA LEU A 126 7.63 -11.60 16.98
C LEU A 126 7.88 -12.04 18.42
N ILE A 127 8.09 -13.34 18.65
CA ILE A 127 8.47 -13.89 19.97
C ILE A 127 9.82 -13.29 20.42
N GLY A 128 10.74 -13.06 19.48
CA GLY A 128 12.01 -12.38 19.71
C GLY A 128 11.91 -10.89 20.06
N GLY A 129 10.71 -10.29 20.02
CA GLY A 129 10.46 -8.92 20.46
C GLY A 129 10.23 -7.90 19.34
N ALA A 130 10.23 -8.32 18.07
CA ALA A 130 9.85 -7.44 16.98
C ALA A 130 8.38 -6.98 17.12
N LYS A 131 8.09 -5.74 16.74
CA LYS A 131 6.73 -5.18 16.84
C LYS A 131 5.87 -5.62 15.64
N PHE A 132 4.65 -6.04 15.90
CA PHE A 132 3.73 -6.46 14.84
C PHE A 132 2.95 -5.29 14.24
N ILE A 133 2.86 -5.23 12.90
CA ILE A 133 2.01 -4.31 12.13
C ILE A 133 1.29 -5.07 11.02
N ALA A 134 0.01 -4.74 10.82
CA ALA A 134 -0.79 -5.20 9.69
C ALA A 134 -1.32 -4.00 8.89
N THR A 135 -1.36 -4.13 7.57
CA THR A 135 -1.83 -3.07 6.64
C THR A 135 -3.30 -3.16 6.31
#